data_AF-A0A534PL33-F1
#
_entry.id   AF-A0A534PL33-F1
#
_cell.length_a   1.000
_cell.length_b   1.000
_cell.length_c   1.000
_cell.angle_alpha   90.00
_cell.angle_beta   90.00
_cell.angle_gamma   90.00
#
_symmetry.space_group_name_H-M   'P 1'
#
loop_
_entity.id
_entity.type
_entity.pdbx_description
1 polymer ?
#
loop_
_entity_poly.entity_id
_entity_poly.type
_entity_poly.pdbx_seq_one_letter_code
_entity_poly.pdbx_strand_id
1 'polypeptide(L)'
;MSKRRGFTLLETIVALAVTSILLAGLVPLLGRTSNRAREQESIAGMLALKESIAGTPDSAGFIASMGRLPRSLDELLASPQQGRAGLGGLPVGWVGPYLSSGSPDPLRDGWGRSYLLDPCSAPGSWRLRSLGPDGSKSTDDDLVVPPQGCFPSTGTLRLEILRDAGGALAAPGGNLAVTLYSALDGEELSFAGTAAGNFVSFLCSGADCQIPLGTHAVSVQLDGGSLFWRNVAVTRAVNSASLAFPFPPRVN
;
A
#
# COMPACT_ATOMS: atom_id res chain seq x y z
N MET A 1 9.79 -47.99 60.94
CA MET A 1 10.80 -48.30 59.90
C MET A 1 10.10 -48.41 58.55
N SER A 2 10.26 -47.44 57.65
CA SER A 2 9.63 -47.50 56.32
C SER A 2 10.44 -48.42 55.40
N LYS A 3 9.80 -49.47 54.88
CA LYS A 3 10.39 -50.31 53.83
C LYS A 3 10.42 -49.50 52.54
N ARG A 4 11.62 -49.08 52.10
CA ARG A 4 11.82 -48.56 50.74
C ARG A 4 11.61 -49.73 49.77
N ARG A 5 10.52 -49.71 49.00
CA ARG A 5 10.32 -50.63 47.87
C ARG A 5 11.12 -50.08 46.69
N GLY A 6 12.13 -50.83 46.25
CA GLY A 6 12.88 -50.51 45.04
C GLY A 6 12.08 -50.90 43.79
N PHE A 7 12.19 -50.08 42.74
CA PHE A 7 11.60 -50.37 41.43
C PHE A 7 12.15 -51.69 40.87
N THR A 8 11.26 -52.47 40.25
CA THR A 8 11.68 -53.71 39.57
C THR A 8 12.19 -53.39 38.16
N LEU A 9 13.12 -54.21 37.66
CA LEU A 9 13.72 -54.04 36.33
C LEU A 9 12.65 -54.10 35.21
N LEU A 10 11.62 -54.92 35.41
CA LEU A 10 10.45 -55.01 34.52
C LEU A 10 9.68 -53.70 34.44
N GLU A 11 9.45 -53.06 35.60
CA GLU A 11 8.69 -51.80 35.69
C GLU A 11 9.43 -50.65 35.00
N THR A 12 10.77 -50.67 35.04
CA THR A 12 11.58 -49.69 34.31
C THR A 12 11.49 -49.89 32.80
N ILE A 13 11.52 -51.15 32.33
CA ILE A 13 11.39 -51.46 30.90
C ILE A 13 9.99 -51.09 30.37
N VAL A 14 8.93 -51.41 31.12
CA VAL A 14 7.55 -51.06 30.74
C VAL A 14 7.34 -49.55 30.74
N ALA A 15 7.84 -48.82 31.74
CA ALA A 15 7.75 -47.37 31.79
C ALA A 15 8.49 -46.70 30.62
N LEU A 16 9.68 -47.20 30.25
CA LEU A 16 10.42 -46.70 29.09
C LEU A 16 9.71 -47.00 27.77
N ALA A 17 9.10 -48.18 27.63
CA ALA A 17 8.30 -48.52 26.46
C ALA A 17 7.10 -47.57 26.30
N VAL A 18 6.33 -47.34 27.38
CA VAL A 18 5.16 -46.45 27.34
C VAL A 18 5.56 -45.00 27.06
N THR A 19 6.62 -44.50 27.71
CA THR A 19 7.10 -43.12 27.48
C THR A 19 7.62 -42.92 26.05
N SER A 20 8.28 -43.91 25.45
CA SER A 20 8.73 -43.83 24.05
C SER A 20 7.57 -43.70 23.05
N ILE A 21 6.47 -44.43 23.27
CA ILE A 21 5.27 -44.36 22.44
C ILE A 21 4.58 -43.00 22.59
N LEU A 22 4.48 -42.50 23.82
CA LEU A 22 3.89 -41.19 24.10
C LEU A 22 4.71 -40.06 23.47
N LEU A 23 6.05 -40.11 23.56
CA LEU A 23 6.94 -39.12 22.96
C LEU A 23 6.85 -39.11 21.43
N ALA A 24 6.70 -40.27 20.79
CA ALA A 24 6.53 -40.36 19.34
C ALA A 24 5.25 -39.64 18.85
N GLY A 25 4.17 -39.66 19.63
CA GLY A 25 2.91 -39.01 19.29
C GLY A 25 2.89 -37.48 19.46
N LEU A 26 3.83 -36.91 20.22
CA LEU A 26 3.88 -35.47 20.54
C LEU A 26 4.48 -34.62 19.40
N VAL A 27 5.38 -35.20 18.59
CA VAL A 27 6.10 -34.50 17.50
C VAL A 27 5.18 -33.83 16.47
N PRO A 28 4.16 -34.50 15.89
CA PRO A 28 3.33 -33.88 14.84
C PRO A 28 2.43 -32.74 15.35
N LEU A 29 2.10 -32.70 16.64
CA LEU A 29 1.27 -31.64 17.23
C LEU A 29 2.02 -30.31 17.36
N LEU A 30 3.30 -30.36 17.70
CA LEU A 30 4.16 -29.17 17.86
C LEU A 30 4.43 -28.46 16.51
N GLY A 31 4.51 -29.21 15.41
CA GLY A 31 4.72 -28.62 14.08
C GLY A 31 3.51 -27.85 13.55
N ARG A 32 2.29 -28.33 13.81
CA ARG A 32 1.05 -27.71 13.28
C ARG A 32 0.72 -26.37 13.93
N THR A 33 0.91 -26.27 15.25
CA THR A 33 0.71 -25.00 15.97
C THR A 33 1.73 -23.94 15.56
N SER A 34 2.97 -24.36 15.31
CA SER A 34 4.03 -23.49 14.83
C SER A 34 3.75 -22.95 13.42
N ASN A 35 3.30 -23.79 12.49
CA ASN A 35 3.00 -23.34 11.13
C ASN A 35 1.83 -22.34 11.07
N ARG A 36 0.75 -22.57 11.83
CA ARG A 36 -0.38 -21.64 11.86
C ARG A 36 0.00 -20.27 12.42
N ALA A 37 0.87 -20.23 13.43
CA ALA A 37 1.39 -18.98 13.96
C ALA A 37 2.24 -18.23 12.90
N ARG A 38 3.09 -18.95 12.17
CA ARG A 38 3.90 -18.39 11.07
C ARG A 38 3.05 -17.90 9.91
N GLU A 39 1.96 -18.60 9.56
CA GLU A 39 1.01 -18.14 8.55
C GLU A 39 0.37 -16.81 8.95
N GLN A 40 -0.10 -16.71 10.20
CA GLN A 40 -0.70 -15.47 10.72
C GLN A 40 0.30 -14.32 10.76
N GLU A 41 1.53 -14.57 11.21
CA GLU A 41 2.62 -13.60 11.17
C GLU A 41 2.91 -13.14 9.73
N SER A 42 2.93 -14.08 8.78
CA SER A 42 3.20 -13.79 7.37
C SER A 42 2.11 -12.92 6.74
N ILE A 43 0.84 -13.20 7.06
CA ILE A 43 -0.29 -12.39 6.61
C ILE A 43 -0.22 -10.99 7.23
N ALA A 44 0.06 -10.89 8.53
CA ALA A 44 0.22 -9.60 9.20
C ALA A 44 1.37 -8.78 8.60
N GLY A 45 2.51 -9.41 8.32
CA GLY A 45 3.65 -8.79 7.65
C GLY A 45 3.30 -8.28 6.25
N MET A 46 2.59 -9.09 5.44
CA MET A 46 2.11 -8.65 4.12
C MET A 46 1.11 -7.49 4.21
N LEU A 47 0.26 -7.43 5.24
CA LEU A 47 -0.66 -6.31 5.42
C LEU A 47 0.09 -5.03 5.80
N ALA A 48 1.09 -5.11 6.68
CA ALA A 48 1.96 -3.99 7.01
C ALA A 48 2.75 -3.51 5.78
N LEU A 49 3.29 -4.44 4.98
CA LEU A 49 3.92 -4.12 3.69
C LEU A 49 2.95 -3.41 2.77
N LYS A 50 1.71 -3.91 2.66
CA LYS A 50 0.69 -3.27 1.84
C LYS A 50 0.41 -1.83 2.28
N GLU A 51 0.29 -1.59 3.58
CA GLU A 51 0.10 -0.24 4.13
C GLU A 51 1.31 0.66 3.87
N SER A 52 2.54 0.14 3.97
CA SER A 52 3.75 0.92 3.66
C SER A 52 3.85 1.29 2.17
N ILE A 53 3.38 0.42 1.26
CA ILE A 53 3.41 0.65 -0.18
C ILE A 53 2.28 1.58 -0.63
N ALA A 54 1.03 1.25 -0.27
CA ALA A 54 -0.16 1.97 -0.72
C ALA A 54 -0.50 3.19 0.14
N GLY A 55 -0.07 3.19 1.39
CA GLY A 55 -0.45 4.17 2.39
C GLY A 55 -1.71 3.79 3.15
N THR A 56 -1.96 4.55 4.19
CA THR A 56 -3.20 4.55 4.97
C THR A 56 -3.86 5.92 4.84
N PRO A 57 -5.10 6.12 5.30
CA PRO A 57 -5.70 7.45 5.34
C PRO A 57 -4.86 8.48 6.12
N ASP A 58 -4.07 8.02 7.11
CA ASP A 58 -3.28 8.87 8.00
C ASP A 58 -1.82 9.04 7.56
N SER A 59 -1.30 8.17 6.68
CA SER A 59 0.09 8.19 6.23
C SER A 59 0.20 7.92 4.74
N ALA A 60 0.94 8.78 4.04
CA ALA A 60 1.30 8.57 2.64
C ALA A 60 2.19 7.33 2.51
N GLY A 61 1.81 6.40 1.62
CA GLY A 61 2.64 5.25 1.27
C GLY A 61 3.69 5.59 0.22
N PHE A 62 4.55 4.62 -0.07
CA PHE A 62 5.59 4.73 -1.10
C PHE A 62 5.05 5.21 -2.46
N ILE A 63 3.91 4.68 -2.92
CA ILE A 63 3.32 5.03 -4.22
C ILE A 63 2.98 6.52 -4.29
N ALA A 64 2.55 7.13 -3.18
CA ALA A 64 2.10 8.52 -3.17
C ALA A 64 3.23 9.51 -3.50
N SER A 65 4.45 9.24 -3.02
CA SER A 65 5.58 10.14 -3.22
C SER A 65 6.53 9.70 -4.34
N MET A 66 6.56 8.41 -4.67
CA MET A 66 7.39 7.86 -5.75
C MET A 66 6.63 7.72 -7.06
N GLY A 67 5.30 7.68 -7.05
CA GLY A 67 4.49 7.51 -8.25
C GLY A 67 4.57 6.14 -8.91
N ARG A 68 5.21 5.17 -8.25
CA ARG A 68 5.43 3.82 -8.76
C ARG A 68 5.48 2.80 -7.63
N LEU A 69 5.44 1.53 -8.00
CA LEU A 69 5.76 0.44 -7.07
C LEU A 69 7.26 0.39 -6.76
N PRO A 70 7.65 -0.09 -5.56
CA PRO A 70 9.03 -0.40 -5.26
C PRO A 70 9.58 -1.43 -6.26
N ARG A 71 10.83 -1.24 -6.73
CA ARG A 71 11.52 -2.25 -7.58
C ARG A 71 12.03 -3.40 -6.73
N SER A 72 12.37 -3.12 -5.48
CA SER A 72 12.57 -4.09 -4.41
C SER A 72 11.91 -3.62 -3.13
N LEU A 73 11.56 -4.56 -2.24
CA LEU A 73 10.98 -4.21 -0.93
C LEU A 73 11.98 -3.50 -0.02
N ASP A 74 13.29 -3.60 -0.28
CA ASP A 74 14.33 -2.87 0.45
C ASP A 74 14.18 -1.34 0.31
N GLU A 75 13.60 -0.85 -0.79
CA GLU A 75 13.30 0.58 -0.95
C GLU A 75 12.33 1.10 0.13
N LEU A 76 11.58 0.22 0.81
CA LEU A 76 10.70 0.61 1.91
C LEU A 76 11.47 0.90 3.21
N LEU A 77 12.67 0.32 3.34
CA LEU A 77 13.56 0.52 4.50
C LEU A 77 14.51 1.69 4.29
N ALA A 78 15.07 1.83 3.09
CA ALA A 78 16.05 2.88 2.79
C ALA A 78 16.08 3.24 1.30
N SER A 79 16.41 4.50 1.01
CA SER A 79 16.73 4.97 -0.34
C SER A 79 17.98 5.86 -0.31
N PRO A 80 18.85 5.77 -1.33
CA PRO A 80 20.01 6.66 -1.45
C PRO A 80 19.63 8.12 -1.74
N GLN A 81 18.43 8.36 -2.28
CA GLN A 81 17.97 9.70 -2.63
C GLN A 81 16.74 10.04 -1.79
N GLN A 82 16.87 11.12 -1.00
CA GLN A 82 15.78 11.65 -0.19
C GLN A 82 14.84 12.50 -1.04
N GLY A 83 13.56 12.46 -0.68
CA GLY A 83 12.53 13.27 -1.28
C GLY A 83 12.58 14.73 -0.85
N ARG A 84 11.73 15.53 -1.49
CA ARG A 84 11.56 16.95 -1.24
C ARG A 84 10.07 17.31 -1.27
N ALA A 85 9.75 18.50 -0.77
CA ALA A 85 8.43 19.09 -0.99
C ALA A 85 8.37 19.70 -2.40
N GLY A 86 7.44 19.21 -3.20
CA GLY A 86 7.05 19.77 -4.49
C GLY A 86 6.02 20.89 -4.37
N LEU A 87 5.49 21.31 -5.51
CA LEU A 87 4.43 22.31 -5.64
C LEU A 87 3.16 21.86 -4.91
N GLY A 88 2.47 22.83 -4.30
CA GLY A 88 1.29 22.56 -3.47
C GLY A 88 1.57 21.74 -2.20
N GLY A 89 2.84 21.56 -1.81
CA GLY A 89 3.23 20.74 -0.67
C GLY A 89 3.18 19.24 -0.94
N LEU A 90 3.20 18.83 -2.21
CA LEU A 90 3.22 17.44 -2.63
C LEU A 90 4.54 16.78 -2.18
N PRO A 91 4.55 15.68 -1.41
CA PRO A 91 5.77 14.90 -1.20
C PRO A 91 6.22 14.26 -2.52
N VAL A 92 7.46 14.53 -2.94
CA VAL A 92 8.04 14.01 -4.18
C VAL A 92 9.36 13.33 -3.86
N GLY A 93 9.55 12.10 -4.34
CA GLY A 93 10.71 11.28 -4.04
C GLY A 93 10.51 10.42 -2.79
N TRP A 94 11.59 9.91 -2.22
CA TRP A 94 11.51 9.00 -1.08
C TRP A 94 11.34 9.76 0.23
N VAL A 95 10.20 9.58 0.90
CA VAL A 95 9.86 10.27 2.17
C VAL A 95 9.88 9.31 3.36
N GLY A 96 10.45 8.11 3.14
CA GLY A 96 10.56 7.07 4.15
C GLY A 96 11.53 7.40 5.31
N PRO A 97 11.84 6.40 6.14
CA PRO A 97 11.54 4.98 5.97
C PRO A 97 10.05 4.66 6.14
N TYR A 98 9.51 3.83 5.25
CA TYR A 98 8.11 3.38 5.30
C TYR A 98 7.93 2.16 6.20
N LEU A 99 9.02 1.45 6.48
CA LEU A 99 9.09 0.34 7.42
C LEU A 99 10.29 0.54 8.35
N SER A 100 10.12 0.16 9.60
CA SER A 100 11.22 0.12 10.56
C SER A 100 11.99 -1.19 10.39
N SER A 101 13.31 -1.11 10.16
CA SER A 101 14.18 -2.28 10.24
C SER A 101 14.14 -2.85 11.66
N GLY A 102 14.06 -4.17 11.81
CA GLY A 102 13.96 -4.80 13.12
C GLY A 102 14.15 -6.31 13.08
N SER A 103 14.00 -6.92 14.25
CA SER A 103 13.92 -8.38 14.41
C SER A 103 12.53 -8.72 14.96
N PRO A 104 11.74 -9.57 14.29
CA PRO A 104 12.04 -10.22 13.00
C PRO A 104 12.12 -9.23 11.83
N ASP A 105 12.84 -9.63 10.77
CA ASP A 105 13.02 -8.83 9.54
C ASP A 105 11.64 -8.58 8.89
N PRO A 106 11.21 -7.30 8.74
CA PRO A 106 9.87 -6.98 8.23
C PRO A 106 9.67 -7.39 6.77
N LEU A 107 10.75 -7.70 6.04
CA LEU A 107 10.69 -8.15 4.65
C LEU A 107 10.64 -9.68 4.52
N ARG A 108 10.61 -10.40 5.63
CA ARG A 108 10.58 -11.87 5.68
C ARG A 108 9.29 -12.41 6.25
N ASP A 109 8.88 -13.55 5.74
CA ASP A 109 7.76 -14.34 6.24
C ASP A 109 8.14 -15.15 7.49
N GLY A 110 7.16 -15.83 8.08
CA GLY A 110 7.33 -16.63 9.28
C GLY A 110 8.26 -17.85 9.12
N TRP A 111 8.69 -18.16 7.89
CA TRP A 111 9.69 -19.18 7.59
C TRP A 111 11.04 -18.59 7.19
N GLY A 112 11.20 -17.27 7.25
CA GLY A 112 12.44 -16.54 6.98
C GLY A 112 12.69 -16.25 5.49
N ARG A 113 11.69 -16.45 4.63
CA ARG A 113 11.79 -16.20 3.19
C ARG A 113 11.31 -14.79 2.87
N SER A 114 11.90 -14.17 1.86
CA SER A 114 11.50 -12.82 1.45
C SER A 114 10.12 -12.83 0.81
N TYR A 115 9.28 -11.84 1.15
CA TYR A 115 8.03 -11.64 0.42
C TYR A 115 8.30 -11.24 -1.03
N LEU A 116 7.35 -11.59 -1.90
CA LEU A 116 7.38 -11.26 -3.31
C LEU A 116 6.28 -10.26 -3.65
N LEU A 117 6.63 -9.28 -4.47
CA LEU A 117 5.68 -8.36 -5.10
C LEU A 117 5.34 -8.88 -6.50
N ASP A 118 4.17 -9.50 -6.65
CA ASP A 118 3.73 -10.08 -7.92
C ASP A 118 2.90 -9.04 -8.71
N PRO A 119 3.23 -8.78 -9.99
CA PRO A 119 2.36 -8.01 -10.86
C PRO A 119 1.10 -8.79 -11.23
N CYS A 120 0.03 -8.06 -11.50
CA CYS A 120 -1.23 -8.63 -11.98
C CYS A 120 -1.48 -8.31 -13.46
N SER A 121 -2.55 -8.88 -14.02
CA SER A 121 -2.93 -8.68 -15.43
C SER A 121 -3.30 -7.24 -15.77
N ALA A 122 -3.94 -6.52 -14.84
CA ALA A 122 -4.24 -5.11 -15.00
C ALA A 122 -2.98 -4.25 -14.79
N PRO A 123 -2.69 -3.27 -15.67
CA PRO A 123 -1.56 -2.38 -15.51
C PRO A 123 -1.54 -1.69 -14.15
N GLY A 124 -0.37 -1.62 -13.53
CA GLY A 124 -0.21 -1.04 -12.19
C GLY A 124 -0.92 -1.81 -11.07
N SER A 125 -1.47 -3.00 -11.31
CA SER A 125 -2.07 -3.79 -10.24
C SER A 125 -1.09 -4.84 -9.71
N TRP A 126 -1.14 -5.09 -8.41
CA TRP A 126 -0.14 -5.89 -7.71
C TRP A 126 -0.72 -6.67 -6.53
N ARG A 127 0.03 -7.65 -6.04
CA ARG A 127 -0.28 -8.45 -4.86
C ARG A 127 1.01 -8.88 -4.16
N LEU A 128 0.91 -9.26 -2.89
CA LEU A 128 2.01 -9.81 -2.11
C LEU A 128 1.89 -11.32 -2.02
N ARG A 129 3.03 -12.01 -1.99
CA ARG A 129 3.12 -13.46 -1.82
C ARG A 129 4.20 -13.82 -0.80
N SER A 130 3.91 -14.79 0.06
CA SER A 130 4.88 -15.61 0.78
C SER A 130 4.93 -17.00 0.15
N LEU A 131 6.13 -17.57 0.05
CA LEU A 131 6.40 -18.89 -0.52
C LEU A 131 6.11 -20.04 0.45
N GLY A 132 5.49 -19.74 1.59
CA GLY A 132 5.10 -20.74 2.57
C GLY A 132 6.27 -21.54 3.16
N PRO A 133 5.97 -22.65 3.85
CA PRO A 133 6.95 -23.61 4.37
C PRO A 133 7.85 -24.26 3.34
N ASP A 134 7.39 -24.53 2.11
CA ASP A 134 8.14 -25.28 1.12
C ASP A 134 9.16 -24.42 0.34
N GLY A 135 8.90 -23.11 0.21
CA GLY A 135 9.77 -22.16 -0.48
C GLY A 135 9.69 -22.21 -2.00
N SER A 136 8.70 -22.89 -2.54
CA SER A 136 8.46 -23.05 -3.97
C SER A 136 7.31 -22.15 -4.39
N LYS A 137 7.44 -21.48 -5.52
CA LYS A 137 6.38 -20.60 -6.01
C LYS A 137 5.28 -21.44 -6.67
N SER A 138 4.03 -21.00 -6.49
CA SER A 138 2.83 -21.56 -7.10
C SER A 138 2.47 -22.97 -6.61
N THR A 139 2.73 -23.23 -5.34
CA THR A 139 2.30 -24.42 -4.59
C THR A 139 1.09 -24.09 -3.70
N ASP A 140 0.50 -25.11 -3.08
CA ASP A 140 -0.73 -24.99 -2.28
C ASP A 140 -0.53 -24.25 -0.95
N ASP A 141 0.72 -24.13 -0.48
CA ASP A 141 1.09 -23.48 0.78
C ASP A 141 1.45 -21.99 0.63
N ASP A 142 1.45 -21.48 -0.60
CA ASP A 142 1.65 -20.06 -0.88
C ASP A 142 0.55 -19.19 -0.25
N LEU A 143 0.97 -18.18 0.49
CA LEU A 143 0.07 -17.17 1.04
C LEU A 143 0.04 -15.97 0.11
N VAL A 144 -1.14 -15.52 -0.29
CA VAL A 144 -1.32 -14.39 -1.21
C VAL A 144 -2.24 -13.33 -0.61
N VAL A 145 -1.81 -12.07 -0.69
CA VAL A 145 -2.57 -10.91 -0.20
C VAL A 145 -2.73 -9.88 -1.33
N PRO A 146 -3.97 -9.54 -1.76
CA PRO A 146 -5.22 -10.11 -1.26
C PRO A 146 -5.42 -11.55 -1.78
N PRO A 147 -6.22 -12.40 -1.10
CA PRO A 147 -6.47 -13.78 -1.54
C PRO A 147 -7.10 -13.88 -2.93
N GLN A 148 -7.84 -12.85 -3.34
CA GLN A 148 -8.50 -12.74 -4.63
C GLN A 148 -8.32 -11.33 -5.18
N GLY A 149 -8.13 -11.21 -6.49
CA GLY A 149 -7.91 -9.93 -7.15
C GLY A 149 -6.53 -9.34 -6.82
N CYS A 150 -6.42 -8.01 -6.98
CA CYS A 150 -5.17 -7.28 -6.84
C CYS A 150 -5.42 -5.88 -6.27
N PHE A 151 -4.39 -5.31 -5.65
CA PHE A 151 -4.39 -3.91 -5.27
C PHE A 151 -4.07 -3.03 -6.49
N PRO A 152 -4.80 -1.93 -6.71
CA PRO A 152 -4.37 -0.92 -7.67
C PRO A 152 -3.16 -0.14 -7.13
N SER A 153 -2.24 0.26 -7.99
CA SER A 153 -1.23 1.31 -7.71
C SER A 153 -1.57 2.64 -8.38
N THR A 154 -2.55 2.63 -9.29
CA THR A 154 -3.02 3.80 -10.01
C THR A 154 -4.55 3.86 -10.03
N GLY A 155 -5.10 5.02 -10.33
CA GLY A 155 -6.52 5.23 -10.56
C GLY A 155 -6.78 6.41 -11.47
N THR A 156 -8.04 6.62 -11.82
CA THR A 156 -8.50 7.79 -12.56
C THR A 156 -9.03 8.85 -11.60
N LEU A 157 -8.81 10.12 -11.95
CA LEU A 157 -9.30 11.27 -11.20
C LEU A 157 -10.19 12.11 -12.09
N ARG A 158 -11.45 12.29 -11.65
CA ARG A 158 -12.37 13.27 -12.20
C ARG A 158 -12.65 14.33 -11.15
N LEU A 159 -12.38 15.58 -11.50
CA LEU A 159 -12.64 16.71 -10.61
C LEU A 159 -13.91 17.45 -11.03
N GLU A 160 -14.64 17.93 -10.05
CA GLU A 160 -15.66 18.95 -10.24
C GLU A 160 -15.21 20.23 -9.54
N ILE A 161 -15.10 21.31 -10.29
CA ILE A 161 -14.65 22.61 -9.77
C ILE A 161 -15.87 23.49 -9.52
N LEU A 162 -16.03 23.96 -8.30
CA LEU A 162 -17.15 24.81 -7.89
C LEU A 162 -16.62 26.17 -7.40
N ARG A 163 -17.39 27.22 -7.69
CA ARG A 163 -17.24 28.53 -7.07
C ARG A 163 -18.10 28.58 -5.82
N ASP A 164 -17.51 29.06 -4.73
CA ASP A 164 -18.25 29.47 -3.54
C ASP A 164 -18.63 30.95 -3.67
N ALA A 165 -19.93 31.23 -3.74
CA ALA A 165 -20.49 32.58 -3.81
C ALA A 165 -21.31 32.91 -2.55
N GLY A 166 -20.65 32.84 -1.39
CA GLY A 166 -21.28 33.15 -0.10
C GLY A 166 -22.13 32.00 0.45
N GLY A 167 -21.67 30.77 0.29
CA GLY A 167 -22.32 29.54 0.79
C GLY A 167 -23.14 28.80 -0.26
N ALA A 168 -23.40 29.40 -1.42
CA ALA A 168 -23.99 28.72 -2.58
C ALA A 168 -22.88 28.25 -3.52
N LEU A 169 -22.81 26.93 -3.74
CA LEU A 169 -21.89 26.32 -4.70
C LEU A 169 -22.49 26.37 -6.11
N ALA A 170 -21.72 26.91 -7.06
CA ALA A 170 -22.13 27.00 -8.47
C ALA A 170 -20.96 26.67 -9.40
N ALA A 171 -21.27 26.39 -10.67
CA ALA A 171 -20.23 26.31 -11.69
C ALA A 171 -19.49 27.66 -11.77
N PRO A 172 -18.14 27.68 -11.82
CA PRO A 172 -17.37 28.91 -11.78
C PRO A 172 -17.63 29.83 -12.98
N GLY A 173 -17.90 29.25 -14.16
CA GLY A 173 -18.14 29.99 -15.41
C GLY A 173 -16.88 30.69 -15.94
N GLY A 174 -16.59 30.55 -17.23
CA GLY A 174 -15.35 31.08 -17.84
C GLY A 174 -14.34 30.00 -18.21
N ASN A 175 -13.14 30.44 -18.57
CA ASN A 175 -12.05 29.56 -18.96
C ASN A 175 -11.33 29.05 -17.71
N LEU A 176 -11.48 27.75 -17.44
CA LEU A 176 -10.77 27.07 -16.36
C LEU A 176 -9.45 26.48 -16.90
N ALA A 177 -8.35 26.87 -16.28
CA ALA A 177 -7.08 26.18 -16.41
C ALA A 177 -6.83 25.37 -15.12
N VAL A 178 -6.80 24.05 -15.25
CA VAL A 178 -6.54 23.14 -14.12
C VAL A 178 -5.32 22.31 -14.43
N THR A 179 -4.38 22.25 -13.49
CA THR A 179 -3.17 21.43 -13.62
C THR A 179 -3.06 20.53 -12.40
N LEU A 180 -2.87 19.24 -12.64
CA LEU A 180 -2.58 18.24 -11.62
C LEU A 180 -1.07 18.06 -11.51
N TYR A 181 -0.55 18.04 -10.30
CA TYR A 181 0.84 17.72 -9.99
C TYR A 181 0.87 16.40 -9.24
N SER A 182 1.72 15.51 -9.70
CA SER A 182 1.86 14.15 -9.19
C SER A 182 3.33 13.75 -9.20
N ALA A 183 3.71 12.81 -8.33
CA ALA A 183 5.02 12.20 -8.42
C ALA A 183 5.01 11.11 -9.51
N LEU A 184 6.08 11.02 -10.29
CA LEU A 184 6.37 9.89 -11.17
C LEU A 184 7.85 9.55 -11.08
N ASP A 185 8.15 8.30 -10.76
CA ASP A 185 9.53 7.82 -10.52
C ASP A 185 10.31 8.65 -9.47
N GLY A 186 9.61 9.29 -8.54
CA GLY A 186 10.20 10.16 -7.51
C GLY A 186 10.49 11.59 -7.97
N GLU A 187 10.05 11.98 -9.16
CA GLU A 187 10.12 13.36 -9.66
C GLU A 187 8.72 13.96 -9.82
N GLU A 188 8.63 15.28 -9.78
CA GLU A 188 7.38 15.99 -9.97
C GLU A 188 7.04 16.09 -11.45
N LEU A 189 5.81 15.71 -11.80
CA LEU A 189 5.24 15.93 -13.12
C LEU A 189 3.90 16.66 -13.01
N SER A 190 3.58 17.42 -14.06
CA SER A 190 2.34 18.16 -14.17
C SER A 190 1.52 17.72 -15.38
N PHE A 191 0.22 17.56 -15.20
CA PHE A 191 -0.74 17.19 -16.25
C PHE A 191 -1.79 18.28 -16.41
N ALA A 192 -1.94 18.80 -17.63
CA ALA A 192 -3.00 19.73 -17.95
C ALA A 192 -4.36 19.02 -17.96
N GLY A 193 -5.32 19.57 -17.23
CA GLY A 193 -6.70 19.11 -17.20
C GLY A 193 -7.47 19.59 -18.43
N THR A 194 -8.32 18.72 -18.97
CA THR A 194 -9.30 19.08 -20.00
C THR A 194 -10.63 19.37 -19.32
N ALA A 195 -11.07 20.63 -19.38
CA ALA A 195 -12.32 21.06 -18.77
C ALA A 195 -13.51 20.89 -19.74
N ALA A 196 -14.59 20.29 -19.26
CA ALA A 196 -15.90 20.23 -19.90
C ALA A 196 -16.95 20.81 -18.93
N GLY A 197 -17.21 22.12 -19.07
CA GLY A 197 -17.98 22.86 -18.08
C GLY A 197 -17.20 22.97 -16.77
N ASN A 198 -17.78 22.50 -15.66
CA ASN A 198 -17.13 22.44 -14.35
C ASN A 198 -16.42 21.11 -14.06
N PHE A 199 -16.53 20.12 -14.95
CA PHE A 199 -15.83 18.84 -14.80
C PHE A 199 -14.47 18.90 -15.49
N VAL A 200 -13.46 18.32 -14.84
CA VAL A 200 -12.11 18.22 -15.37
C VAL A 200 -11.65 16.78 -15.33
N SER A 201 -11.16 16.29 -16.46
CA SER A 201 -10.42 15.03 -16.58
C SER A 201 -8.98 15.31 -16.96
N PHE A 202 -8.10 14.36 -16.63
CA PHE A 202 -6.67 14.43 -16.96
C PHE A 202 -6.35 13.37 -18.00
N LEU A 203 -5.64 13.77 -19.06
CA LEU A 203 -5.19 12.89 -20.13
C LEU A 203 -3.66 12.78 -20.04
N CYS A 204 -3.16 11.56 -19.98
CA CYS A 204 -1.73 11.24 -19.94
C CYS A 204 -1.48 10.16 -21.00
N SER A 205 -0.71 10.47 -22.05
CA SER A 205 -0.33 9.58 -23.17
C SER A 205 -1.27 8.38 -23.46
N GLY A 206 -2.58 8.63 -23.65
CA GLY A 206 -3.60 7.58 -23.77
C GLY A 206 -4.99 8.00 -23.27
N ALA A 207 -5.99 7.13 -23.47
CA ALA A 207 -7.42 7.45 -23.32
C ALA A 207 -7.90 7.74 -21.89
N ASP A 208 -7.17 7.34 -20.84
CA ASP A 208 -7.44 7.69 -19.43
C ASP A 208 -6.12 7.74 -18.64
N CYS A 209 -5.86 8.84 -17.90
CA CYS A 209 -4.66 8.96 -17.09
C CYS A 209 -4.70 8.01 -15.87
N GLN A 210 -3.73 7.10 -15.79
CA GLN A 210 -3.49 6.28 -14.60
C GLN A 210 -2.61 7.07 -13.62
N ILE A 211 -3.27 7.80 -12.72
CA ILE A 211 -2.63 8.62 -11.69
C ILE A 211 -2.25 7.72 -10.52
N PRO A 212 -1.03 7.79 -9.98
CA PRO A 212 -0.62 7.01 -8.82
C PRO A 212 -1.59 7.17 -7.65
N LEU A 213 -1.79 6.12 -6.85
CA LEU A 213 -2.56 6.27 -5.61
C LEU A 213 -1.79 7.16 -4.62
N GLY A 214 -2.53 7.98 -3.87
CA GLY A 214 -1.95 8.89 -2.90
C GLY A 214 -2.50 10.31 -3.02
N THR A 215 -1.82 11.24 -2.34
CA THR A 215 -2.12 12.66 -2.37
C THR A 215 -1.47 13.31 -3.58
N HIS A 216 -2.22 14.16 -4.27
CA HIS A 216 -1.78 14.96 -5.41
C HIS A 216 -2.12 16.43 -5.16
N ALA A 217 -1.37 17.33 -5.77
CA ALA A 217 -1.67 18.76 -5.73
C ALA A 217 -2.38 19.19 -7.01
N VAL A 218 -3.37 20.05 -6.89
CA VAL A 218 -4.12 20.60 -8.02
C VAL A 218 -4.05 22.11 -7.93
N SER A 219 -3.61 22.75 -9.02
CA SER A 219 -3.76 24.18 -9.21
C SER A 219 -4.96 24.47 -10.11
N VAL A 220 -5.78 25.43 -9.71
CA VAL A 220 -6.92 25.91 -10.49
C VAL A 220 -6.76 27.41 -10.69
N GLN A 221 -6.92 27.84 -11.93
CA GLN A 221 -6.90 29.23 -12.33
C GLN A 221 -8.15 29.51 -13.19
N LEU A 222 -8.84 30.61 -12.89
CA LEU A 222 -10.02 31.03 -13.61
C LEU A 222 -9.73 32.30 -14.39
N ASP A 223 -10.02 32.30 -15.71
CA ASP A 223 -9.88 33.45 -16.62
C ASP A 223 -8.48 34.11 -16.55
N GLY A 224 -7.42 33.31 -16.29
CA GLY A 224 -6.04 33.82 -16.15
C GLY A 224 -5.76 34.60 -14.86
N GLY A 225 -6.69 34.59 -13.90
CA GLY A 225 -6.57 35.29 -12.61
C GLY A 225 -5.66 34.58 -11.61
N SER A 226 -5.95 34.72 -10.31
CA SER A 226 -5.17 34.08 -9.24
C SER A 226 -5.22 32.56 -9.32
N LEU A 227 -4.09 31.94 -8.98
CA LEU A 227 -3.95 30.50 -8.92
C LEU A 227 -4.26 29.99 -7.51
N PHE A 228 -5.15 29.00 -7.43
CA PHE A 228 -5.58 28.40 -6.18
C PHE A 228 -5.12 26.95 -6.08
N TRP A 229 -4.62 26.55 -4.92
CA TRP A 229 -4.11 25.20 -4.67
C TRP A 229 -5.06 24.39 -3.79
N ARG A 230 -5.22 23.10 -4.12
CA ARG A 230 -5.87 22.08 -3.27
C ARG A 230 -5.16 20.76 -3.41
N ASN A 231 -5.15 19.99 -2.33
CA ASN A 231 -4.72 18.60 -2.36
C ASN A 231 -5.92 17.70 -2.60
N VAL A 232 -5.73 16.65 -3.38
CA VAL A 232 -6.73 15.62 -3.68
C VAL A 232 -6.12 14.25 -3.49
N ALA A 233 -6.89 13.32 -2.92
CA ALA A 233 -6.44 11.95 -2.73
C ALA A 233 -7.05 11.04 -3.79
N VAL A 234 -6.21 10.23 -4.44
CA VAL A 234 -6.60 9.13 -5.30
C VAL A 234 -6.42 7.85 -4.50
N THR A 235 -7.52 7.26 -4.00
CA THR A 235 -7.45 6.13 -3.05
C THR A 235 -7.95 4.80 -3.63
N ARG A 236 -8.55 4.84 -4.82
CA ARG A 236 -9.07 3.68 -5.56
C ARG A 236 -8.96 3.88 -7.06
N ALA A 237 -9.32 2.86 -7.84
CA ALA A 237 -9.24 2.89 -9.30
C ALA A 237 -10.06 4.00 -9.97
N VAL A 238 -11.15 4.48 -9.35
CA VAL A 238 -11.97 5.60 -9.86
C VAL A 238 -12.27 6.56 -8.71
N ASN A 239 -11.78 7.79 -8.80
CA ASN A 239 -12.05 8.84 -7.82
C ASN A 239 -12.77 10.03 -8.45
N SER A 240 -13.82 10.47 -7.77
CA SER A 240 -14.51 11.73 -8.04
C SER A 240 -14.34 12.62 -6.83
N ALA A 241 -13.88 13.86 -7.03
CA ALA A 241 -13.76 14.84 -5.96
C ALA A 241 -14.30 16.20 -6.41
N SER A 242 -15.07 16.85 -5.54
CA SER A 242 -15.56 18.22 -5.76
C SER A 242 -14.70 19.19 -4.95
N LEU A 243 -14.17 20.22 -5.61
CA LEU A 243 -13.30 21.23 -4.99
C LEU A 243 -13.97 22.60 -5.09
N ALA A 244 -14.20 23.22 -3.94
CA ALA A 244 -14.76 24.56 -3.84
C ALA A 244 -13.66 25.61 -3.63
N PHE A 245 -13.73 26.68 -4.42
CA PHE A 245 -12.77 27.77 -4.40
C PHE A 245 -13.45 29.14 -4.25
N PRO A 246 -12.84 30.07 -3.48
CA PRO A 246 -13.33 31.43 -3.33
C PRO A 246 -12.87 32.28 -4.53
N PHE A 247 -13.44 32.04 -5.71
CA PHE A 247 -13.14 32.89 -6.86
C PHE A 247 -13.73 34.28 -6.68
N PRO A 248 -13.02 35.35 -7.08
CA PRO A 248 -13.58 36.70 -7.05
C PRO A 248 -14.82 36.80 -7.96
N PRO A 249 -15.79 37.67 -7.63
CA PRO A 249 -16.94 37.92 -8.49
C PRO A 249 -16.46 38.49 -9.83
N ARG A 250 -17.11 38.09 -10.93
CA ARG A 250 -16.83 38.71 -12.22
C ARG A 250 -17.20 40.18 -12.17
N VAL A 251 -16.22 41.04 -12.42
CA VAL A 251 -16.48 42.41 -12.83
C VAL A 251 -16.82 42.32 -14.32
N ASN A 252 -18.06 42.63 -14.67
CA ASN A 252 -18.51 42.70 -16.06
C ASN A 252 -17.77 43.81 -16.82
#